data_AF-A0A9D5RLI5-F1
#
_entry.id   AF-A0A9D5RLI5-F1
#
_cell.length_a   1.000
_cell.length_b   1.000
_cell.length_c   1.000
_cell.angle_alpha   90.00
_cell.angle_beta   90.00
_cell.angle_gamma   90.00
#
_symmetry.space_group_name_H-M   'P 1'
#
loop_
_entity.id
_entity.type
_entity.pdbx_description
1 polymer ?
#
loop_
_entity_poly.entity_id
_entity_poly.type
_entity_poly.pdbx_seq_one_letter_code
_entity_poly.pdbx_strand_id
1 'polypeptide(L)'
;MNNFVELAEMLPLMQEMLDAGGKVSFTPSGVSMLPMLRHRQDVVVLTKPVGRLKKYDLPLYRRDDGTFVLHRVVKVCADDTYTMCGDHQWILEPGISDKQLVGVVTQFTRGNRTYMVTNKKYLAYCSFWVAIRPLRGLYFRARGKLGKIKRALLRRH
;
A
#
# COMPACT_ATOMS: atom_id res chain seq x y z
N MET A 1 12.15 -17.78 -8.16
CA MET A 1 11.92 -16.76 -9.21
C MET A 1 11.24 -15.57 -8.55
N ASN A 2 11.79 -14.36 -8.73
CA ASN A 2 11.30 -13.16 -8.06
C ASN A 2 9.96 -12.72 -8.67
N ASN A 3 8.93 -12.47 -7.85
CA ASN A 3 7.62 -11.95 -8.27
C ASN A 3 7.72 -10.68 -9.16
N PHE A 4 8.84 -9.95 -9.10
CA PHE A 4 9.11 -8.78 -9.94
C PHE A 4 9.22 -9.13 -11.43
N VAL A 5 9.81 -10.28 -11.75
CA VAL A 5 9.99 -10.72 -13.14
C VAL A 5 8.64 -11.16 -13.72
N GLU A 6 7.85 -11.88 -12.92
CA GLU A 6 6.54 -12.39 -13.32
C GLU A 6 5.52 -11.27 -13.60
N LEU A 7 5.41 -10.26 -12.73
CA LEU A 7 4.48 -9.14 -12.94
C LEU A 7 4.91 -8.22 -14.09
N ALA A 8 6.21 -8.05 -14.32
CA ALA A 8 6.70 -7.23 -15.43
C ALA A 8 6.38 -7.87 -16.79
N GLU A 9 6.54 -9.19 -16.91
CA GLU A 9 6.20 -9.94 -18.12
C GLU A 9 4.69 -9.98 -18.37
N MET A 10 3.88 -10.05 -17.31
CA MET A 10 2.41 -10.06 -17.42
C MET A 10 1.80 -8.67 -17.58
N LEU A 11 2.57 -7.59 -17.37
CA LEU A 11 2.05 -6.22 -17.39
C LEU A 11 1.26 -5.87 -18.67
N PRO A 12 1.73 -6.18 -19.89
CA PRO A 12 0.99 -5.82 -21.11
C PRO A 12 -0.39 -6.47 -21.14
N LEU A 13 -0.47 -7.76 -20.78
CA LEU A 13 -1.72 -8.50 -20.70
C LEU A 13 -2.63 -7.95 -19.60
N MET A 14 -2.07 -7.61 -18.43
CA MET A 14 -2.83 -6.99 -17.35
C MET A 14 -3.44 -5.66 -17.80
N GLN A 15 -2.67 -4.81 -18.47
CA GLN A 15 -3.16 -3.53 -18.98
C GLN A 15 -4.25 -3.74 -20.02
N GLU A 16 -4.06 -4.64 -20.97
CA GLU A 16 -5.07 -4.96 -21.99
C GLU A 16 -6.39 -5.43 -21.35
N MET A 17 -6.32 -6.34 -20.38
CA MET A 17 -7.52 -6.80 -19.67
C MET A 17 -8.20 -5.68 -18.88
N LEU A 18 -7.44 -4.81 -18.22
CA LEU A 18 -7.99 -3.69 -17.44
C LEU A 18 -8.60 -2.63 -18.37
N ASP A 19 -7.97 -2.36 -19.51
CA ASP A 19 -8.45 -1.42 -20.53
C ASP A 19 -9.73 -1.90 -21.20
N ALA A 20 -9.89 -3.21 -21.37
CA ALA A 20 -11.15 -3.84 -21.81
C ALA A 20 -12.25 -3.84 -20.72
N GLY A 21 -12.00 -3.25 -19.54
CA GLY A 21 -12.94 -3.25 -18.41
C GLY A 21 -12.97 -4.55 -17.61
N GLY A 22 -12.03 -5.46 -17.88
CA GLY A 22 -11.85 -6.70 -17.15
C GLY A 22 -11.28 -6.51 -15.75
N LYS A 23 -11.01 -7.64 -15.09
CA LYS A 23 -10.46 -7.70 -13.73
C LYS A 23 -9.20 -8.57 -13.73
N VAL A 24 -8.19 -8.13 -13.00
CA VAL A 24 -6.95 -8.91 -12.81
C VAL A 24 -6.85 -9.32 -11.36
N SER A 25 -6.63 -10.60 -11.09
CA SER A 25 -6.44 -11.11 -9.73
C SER A 25 -5.05 -11.70 -9.54
N PHE A 26 -4.39 -11.38 -8.43
CA PHE A 26 -3.09 -11.97 -8.07
C PHE A 26 -2.87 -11.96 -6.56
N THR A 27 -1.85 -12.70 -6.11
CA THR A 27 -1.48 -12.80 -4.70
C THR A 27 -0.26 -11.92 -4.42
N PRO A 28 -0.39 -10.76 -3.75
CA PRO A 28 0.74 -9.92 -3.42
C PRO A 28 1.72 -10.61 -2.47
N SER A 29 2.99 -10.27 -2.65
CA SER A 29 4.07 -10.62 -1.73
C SER A 29 4.60 -9.38 -1.03
N GLY A 30 5.41 -9.58 0.01
CA GLY A 30 5.81 -8.55 0.98
C GLY A 30 4.95 -8.49 2.24
N VAL A 31 5.41 -7.68 3.18
CA VAL A 31 4.78 -7.46 4.51
C VAL A 31 4.38 -6.00 4.72
N SER A 32 4.54 -5.15 3.69
CA SER A 32 4.30 -3.71 3.73
C SER A 32 2.84 -3.35 4.00
N MET A 33 1.91 -4.22 3.59
CA MET A 33 0.48 -4.03 3.75
C MET A 33 -0.10 -4.80 4.94
N LEU A 34 0.73 -5.37 5.82
CA LEU A 34 0.22 -5.93 7.08
C LEU A 34 -0.41 -4.84 7.95
N PRO A 35 -1.47 -5.14 8.72
CA PRO A 35 -2.17 -6.42 8.83
C PRO A 35 -3.26 -6.64 7.76
N MET A 36 -3.48 -5.68 6.85
CA MET A 36 -4.56 -5.73 5.86
C MET A 36 -4.37 -6.86 4.85
N LEU A 37 -3.18 -7.01 4.26
CA LEU A 37 -2.89 -8.06 3.28
C LEU A 37 -1.78 -8.97 3.80
N ARG A 38 -2.10 -10.27 3.90
CA ARG A 38 -1.19 -11.31 4.36
C ARG A 38 -0.29 -11.76 3.22
N HIS A 39 1.00 -11.79 3.52
CA HIS A 39 2.05 -12.23 2.60
C HIS A 39 1.70 -13.56 1.95
N ARG A 40 1.56 -13.57 0.61
CA ARG A 40 1.32 -14.79 -0.19
C ARG A 40 0.09 -15.62 0.21
N GLN A 41 -0.93 -14.97 0.81
CA GLN A 41 -2.14 -15.65 1.27
C GLN A 41 -3.42 -14.96 0.79
N ASP A 42 -3.47 -13.63 0.88
CA ASP A 42 -4.66 -12.87 0.48
C ASP A 42 -4.56 -12.58 -1.03
N VAL A 43 -5.67 -12.76 -1.76
CA VAL A 43 -5.76 -12.47 -3.21
C VAL A 43 -6.36 -11.09 -3.38
N VAL A 44 -5.79 -10.24 -4.23
CA VAL A 44 -6.36 -8.93 -4.57
C VAL A 44 -6.93 -8.96 -5.98
N VAL A 45 -7.97 -8.15 -6.23
CA VAL A 45 -8.56 -7.97 -7.55
C VAL A 45 -8.47 -6.50 -7.94
N LEU A 46 -7.82 -6.25 -9.07
CA LEU A 46 -7.64 -4.95 -9.68
C LEU A 46 -8.69 -4.69 -10.75
N THR A 47 -9.08 -3.43 -10.85
CA THR A 47 -9.80 -2.86 -12.00
C THR A 47 -9.08 -1.62 -12.49
N LYS A 48 -9.41 -1.17 -13.70
CA LYS A 48 -8.97 0.14 -14.18
C LYS A 48 -9.48 1.24 -13.23
N PRO A 49 -8.64 2.19 -12.81
CA PRO A 49 -9.08 3.32 -12.02
C PRO A 49 -10.07 4.17 -12.84
N VAL A 50 -11.22 4.49 -12.25
CA VAL A 50 -12.22 5.37 -12.86
C VAL A 50 -11.94 6.79 -12.41
N GLY A 51 -11.20 7.52 -13.23
CA GLY A 51 -10.73 8.87 -12.92
C GLY A 51 -9.63 8.89 -11.86
N ARG A 52 -9.52 10.01 -11.16
CA ARG A 52 -8.45 10.28 -10.20
C ARG A 52 -8.62 9.46 -8.92
N LEU A 53 -7.50 8.93 -8.40
CA LEU A 53 -7.53 8.19 -7.14
C LEU A 53 -7.91 9.10 -5.97
N LYS A 54 -8.61 8.51 -5.01
CA LYS A 54 -9.04 9.15 -3.77
C LYS A 54 -8.16 8.70 -2.62
N LYS A 55 -8.17 9.49 -1.55
CA LYS A 55 -7.55 9.09 -0.29
C LYS A 55 -8.14 7.75 0.17
N TYR A 56 -7.26 6.86 0.61
CA TYR A 56 -7.50 5.47 1.02
C TYR A 56 -7.60 4.43 -0.09
N ASP A 57 -7.60 4.82 -1.37
CA ASP A 57 -7.50 3.87 -2.47
C ASP A 57 -6.19 3.09 -2.39
N LEU A 58 -6.22 1.87 -2.93
CA LEU A 58 -5.11 0.93 -2.89
C LEU A 58 -4.68 0.57 -4.32
N PRO A 59 -3.92 1.43 -5.00
CA PRO A 59 -3.41 1.14 -6.33
C PRO A 59 -2.26 0.14 -6.33
N LEU A 60 -2.16 -0.60 -7.43
CA LEU A 60 -0.91 -1.18 -7.90
C LEU A 60 -0.25 -0.16 -8.84
N TYR A 61 1.00 0.19 -8.56
CA TYR A 61 1.78 1.10 -9.40
C TYR A 61 3.19 0.58 -9.60
N ARG A 62 3.83 1.05 -10.67
CA ARG A 62 5.22 0.76 -11.01
C ARG A 62 6.10 1.96 -10.65
N ARG A 63 7.07 1.77 -9.77
CA ARG A 63 8.09 2.76 -9.46
C ARG A 63 9.04 2.98 -10.64
N ASP A 64 9.82 4.05 -10.59
CA ASP A 64 10.82 4.37 -11.62
C ASP A 64 11.93 3.31 -11.71
N ASP A 65 12.22 2.63 -10.60
CA ASP A 65 13.13 1.48 -10.54
C ASP A 65 12.56 0.20 -11.18
N GLY A 66 11.33 0.26 -11.68
CA GLY A 66 10.61 -0.85 -12.31
C GLY A 66 9.87 -1.76 -11.33
N THR A 67 9.96 -1.51 -10.02
CA THR A 67 9.32 -2.33 -8.99
C THR A 67 7.81 -2.09 -8.92
N PHE A 68 7.03 -3.15 -8.87
CA PHE A 68 5.59 -3.08 -8.60
C PHE A 68 5.29 -3.02 -7.11
N VAL A 69 4.49 -2.03 -6.73
CA VAL A 69 4.17 -1.75 -5.33
C VAL A 69 2.68 -1.53 -5.17
N LEU A 70 2.15 -2.09 -4.09
CA LEU A 70 0.75 -1.99 -3.71
C LEU A 70 0.68 -1.29 -2.36
N HIS A 71 0.37 0.01 -2.38
CA HIS A 71 0.33 0.86 -1.19
C HIS A 71 -0.87 1.79 -1.24
N ARG A 72 -1.27 2.25 -0.06
CA ARG A 72 -2.46 3.09 0.10
C ARG A 72 -2.15 4.55 -0.20
N VAL A 73 -3.06 5.22 -0.90
CA VAL A 73 -3.07 6.67 -1.06
C VAL A 73 -3.32 7.31 0.31
N VAL A 74 -2.30 7.94 0.87
CA VAL A 74 -2.43 8.68 2.14
C VAL A 74 -2.71 10.17 1.93
N LYS A 75 -2.31 10.70 0.77
CA LYS A 75 -2.54 12.08 0.36
C LYS A 75 -2.65 12.17 -1.16
N VAL A 76 -3.65 12.91 -1.64
CA VAL A 76 -3.73 13.39 -3.02
C VAL A 76 -3.15 14.80 -3.03
N CYS A 77 -2.15 15.07 -3.87
CA CYS A 77 -1.44 16.33 -3.94
C CYS A 77 -2.08 17.27 -4.99
N ALA A 78 -1.81 18.57 -4.90
CA ALA A 78 -2.38 19.56 -5.83
C ALA A 78 -1.73 19.53 -7.22
N ASP A 79 -0.53 18.94 -7.33
CA ASP A 79 0.29 18.81 -8.54
C ASP A 79 0.01 17.52 -9.33
N ASP A 80 -1.21 16.97 -9.21
CA ASP A 80 -1.59 15.72 -9.88
C ASP A 80 -0.79 14.48 -9.46
N THR A 81 -0.09 14.54 -8.32
CA THR A 81 0.60 13.39 -7.74
C THR A 81 -0.10 12.82 -6.50
N TYR A 82 0.35 11.65 -6.08
CA TYR A 82 -0.09 10.96 -4.87
C TYR A 82 1.09 10.70 -3.94
N THR A 83 0.80 10.72 -2.64
CA THR A 83 1.67 10.14 -1.63
C THR A 83 1.12 8.78 -1.22
N MET A 84 1.91 7.74 -1.41
CA MET A 84 1.58 6.37 -1.07
C MET A 84 2.25 5.94 0.25
N CYS A 85 1.67 4.95 0.92
CA CYS A 85 2.29 4.28 2.05
C CYS A 85 1.72 2.88 2.28
N GLY A 86 2.57 1.94 2.65
CA GLY A 86 2.13 0.64 3.18
C GLY A 86 1.54 0.75 4.59
N ASP A 87 0.51 -0.04 4.89
CA ASP A 87 -0.17 -0.06 6.19
C ASP A 87 0.75 -0.46 7.37
N HIS A 88 1.82 -1.20 7.09
CA HIS A 88 2.86 -1.60 8.06
C HIS A 88 4.07 -0.64 8.05
N GLN A 89 4.13 0.28 7.10
CA GLN A 89 5.31 1.12 6.88
C GLN A 89 5.12 2.57 7.34
N TRP A 90 6.27 3.22 7.56
CA TRP A 90 6.36 4.61 8.03
C TRP A 90 6.78 5.57 6.92
N ILE A 91 7.54 5.06 5.97
CA ILE A 91 8.13 5.82 4.89
C ILE A 91 7.01 6.17 3.90
N LEU A 92 6.90 7.46 3.62
CA LEU A 92 5.99 8.00 2.61
C LEU A 92 6.67 7.92 1.25
N GLU A 93 5.90 7.59 0.23
CA GLU A 93 6.34 7.56 -1.16
C GLU A 93 5.61 8.68 -1.93
N PRO A 94 6.16 9.91 -1.95
CA PRO A 94 5.57 11.03 -2.66
C PRO A 94 5.87 10.96 -4.17
N GLY A 95 5.11 11.71 -4.97
CA GLY A 95 5.41 11.94 -6.38
C GLY A 95 4.90 10.86 -7.34
N ILE A 96 4.05 9.94 -6.88
CA ILE A 96 3.49 8.92 -7.76
C ILE A 96 2.44 9.57 -8.66
N SER A 97 2.61 9.46 -9.97
CA SER A 97 1.71 10.02 -10.99
C SER A 97 0.71 8.99 -11.52
N ASP A 98 -0.35 9.46 -12.19
CA ASP A 98 -1.34 8.58 -12.83
C ASP A 98 -0.72 7.63 -13.87
N LYS A 99 0.37 8.04 -14.53
CA LYS A 99 1.08 7.23 -15.53
C LYS A 99 1.75 5.98 -14.94
N GLN A 100 2.05 6.00 -13.65
CA GLN A 100 2.65 4.87 -12.95
C GLN A 100 1.61 3.86 -12.47
N LEU A 101 0.32 4.22 -12.50
CA LEU A 101 -0.76 3.37 -12.04
C LEU A 101 -1.04 2.25 -13.05
N VAL A 102 -1.13 1.03 -12.55
CA VAL A 102 -1.52 -0.14 -13.33
C VAL A 102 -3.00 -0.43 -13.14
N GLY A 103 -3.46 -0.37 -11.90
CA GLY A 103 -4.85 -0.68 -11.53
C GLY A 103 -5.13 -0.32 -10.09
N VAL A 104 -6.40 -0.32 -9.69
CA VAL A 104 -6.82 -0.10 -8.31
C VAL A 104 -7.50 -1.34 -7.74
N VAL A 105 -7.15 -1.72 -6.51
CA VAL A 105 -7.78 -2.85 -5.83
C VAL A 105 -9.22 -2.49 -5.52
N THR A 106 -10.17 -3.33 -5.93
CA THR A 106 -11.61 -3.17 -5.62
C THR A 106 -12.10 -4.16 -4.58
N GLN A 107 -11.47 -5.33 -4.53
CA GLN A 107 -11.78 -6.36 -3.56
C GLN A 107 -10.53 -7.19 -3.25
N PHE A 108 -10.53 -7.80 -2.08
CA PHE A 108 -9.54 -8.80 -1.72
C PHE A 108 -10.21 -9.98 -1.01
N THR A 109 -9.65 -11.16 -1.21
CA THR A 109 -10.13 -12.42 -0.66
C THR A 109 -9.13 -12.91 0.38
N ARG A 110 -9.63 -13.24 1.57
CA ARG A 110 -8.87 -13.81 2.67
C ARG A 110 -9.50 -15.13 3.09
N GLY A 111 -8.82 -16.23 2.79
CA GLY A 111 -9.39 -17.57 2.88
C GLY A 111 -10.64 -17.66 2.01
N ASN A 112 -11.79 -17.98 2.61
CA ASN A 112 -13.06 -18.13 1.90
C ASN A 112 -13.94 -16.87 1.95
N ARG A 113 -13.41 -15.72 2.41
CA ARG A 113 -14.18 -14.49 2.56
C ARG A 113 -13.66 -13.39 1.65
N THR A 114 -14.56 -12.80 0.87
CA THR A 114 -14.27 -11.63 0.01
C THR A 114 -14.68 -10.35 0.71
N TYR A 115 -13.80 -9.35 0.64
CA TYR A 115 -13.99 -8.03 1.23
C TYR A 115 -13.89 -6.98 0.14
N MET A 116 -14.93 -6.14 0.02
CA MET A 116 -14.88 -4.97 -0.86
C MET A 116 -14.17 -3.80 -0.18
N VAL A 117 -13.32 -3.09 -0.92
CA VAL A 117 -12.62 -1.90 -0.41
C VAL A 117 -13.52 -0.66 -0.31
N THR A 118 -14.76 -0.75 -0.81
CA THR A 118 -15.79 0.29 -0.70
C THR A 118 -16.59 0.21 0.59
N ASN A 119 -16.45 -0.88 1.35
CA ASN A 119 -17.21 -1.10 2.58
C ASN A 119 -16.89 -0.05 3.65
N LYS A 120 -17.92 0.48 4.32
CA LYS A 120 -17.76 1.46 5.40
C LYS A 120 -16.81 0.99 6.51
N LYS A 121 -16.87 -0.29 6.88
CA LYS A 121 -15.96 -0.90 7.87
C LYS A 121 -14.50 -0.84 7.42
N TYR A 122 -14.25 -1.09 6.13
CA TYR A 122 -12.92 -0.99 5.54
C TYR A 122 -12.44 0.46 5.51
N LEU A 123 -13.29 1.40 5.07
CA LEU A 123 -12.94 2.82 5.05
C LEU A 123 -12.67 3.37 6.46
N ALA A 124 -13.46 2.94 7.46
CA ALA A 124 -13.22 3.26 8.86
C ALA A 124 -11.87 2.71 9.35
N TYR A 125 -11.55 1.46 9.01
CA TYR A 125 -10.22 0.88 9.28
C TYR A 125 -9.12 1.74 8.64
N CYS A 126 -9.25 2.09 7.36
CA CYS A 126 -8.24 2.88 6.65
C CYS A 126 -8.06 4.27 7.26
N SER A 127 -9.18 4.93 7.59
CA SER A 127 -9.17 6.25 8.22
C SER A 127 -8.48 6.19 9.58
N PHE A 128 -8.85 5.24 10.43
CA PHE A 128 -8.21 5.01 11.72
C PHE A 128 -6.71 4.74 11.56
N TRP A 129 -6.34 3.82 10.66
CA TRP A 129 -4.95 3.43 10.46
C TRP A 129 -4.07 4.58 9.99
N VAL A 130 -4.56 5.40 9.06
CA VAL A 130 -3.84 6.59 8.58
C VAL A 130 -3.79 7.69 9.66
N ALA A 131 -4.86 7.88 10.45
CA ALA A 131 -4.93 8.89 11.51
C ALA A 131 -3.98 8.60 12.68
N ILE A 132 -3.79 7.32 13.05
CA ILE A 132 -2.88 6.94 14.15
C ILE A 132 -1.39 6.95 13.75
N ARG A 133 -1.06 7.10 12.45
CA ARG A 133 0.34 7.14 11.98
C ARG A 133 1.21 8.20 12.66
N PRO A 134 0.82 9.48 12.77
CA PRO A 134 1.63 10.49 13.47
C PRO A 134 1.93 10.11 14.93
N LEU A 135 0.97 9.50 15.62
CA LEU A 135 1.13 9.07 17.02
C LEU A 135 2.15 7.93 17.17
N ARG A 136 2.19 6.99 16.22
CA ARG A 136 3.21 5.94 16.21
C ARG A 136 4.62 6.50 15.96
N GLY A 137 4.75 7.56 15.16
CA GLY A 137 6.02 8.30 15.02
C GLY A 137 6.50 8.92 16.33
N LEU A 138 5.58 9.46 17.15
CA LEU A 138 5.89 10.00 18.47
C LEU A 138 6.33 8.91 19.45
N TYR A 139 5.67 7.75 19.45
CA TYR A 139 6.03 6.59 20.28
C TYR A 139 7.48 6.14 20.04
N PHE A 140 7.89 5.95 18.78
CA PHE A 140 9.26 5.53 18.48
C PHE A 140 10.30 6.60 18.81
N ARG A 141 9.99 7.89 18.60
CA ARG A 141 10.85 9.01 19.05
C ARG A 141 11.05 8.99 20.57
N ALA A 142 9.98 8.74 21.33
CA ALA A 142 10.06 8.59 22.78
C ALA A 142 10.92 7.37 23.17
N ARG A 143 10.69 6.22 22.54
CA ARG A 143 11.47 4.99 22.78
C ARG A 143 12.96 5.18 22.47
N GLY A 144 13.28 5.88 21.39
CA GLY A 144 14.65 6.23 21.00
C GLY A 144 15.35 7.13 22.03
N LYS A 145 14.63 8.13 22.58
CA LYS A 145 15.13 8.98 23.68
C LYS A 145 15.35 8.16 24.96
N LEU A 146 14.40 7.32 25.36
CA LEU A 146 14.55 6.43 26.51
C LEU A 146 15.75 5.48 26.34
N GLY A 147 15.96 4.92 25.15
CA GLY A 147 17.10 4.06 24.86
C GLY A 147 18.45 4.80 24.90
N LYS A 148 18.48 6.11 24.61
CA LYS A 148 19.68 6.95 24.80
C LYS A 148 19.94 7.23 26.28
N ILE A 149 18.89 7.55 27.04
CA ILE A 149 18.98 7.80 28.49
C ILE A 149 19.46 6.54 29.23
N LYS A 150 18.88 5.37 28.93
CA LYS A 150 19.28 4.08 29.52
C LYS A 150 20.76 3.75 29.22
N ARG A 151 21.24 4.02 28.01
CA ARG A 151 22.65 3.83 27.64
C ARG A 151 23.59 4.82 28.33
N ALA A 152 23.16 6.05 28.58
CA ALA A 152 23.94 7.04 29.34
C ALA A 152 24.03 6.67 30.82
N LEU A 153 22.96 6.12 31.41
CA LEU A 153 22.95 5.62 32.79
C LEU A 153 23.79 4.35 32.97
N LEU A 154 23.75 3.41 32.02
CA LEU A 154 24.55 2.17 32.05
C LEU A 154 26.05 2.36 31.78
N ARG A 155 26.47 3.50 31.20
CA ARG A 155 27.88 3.85 30.99
C ARG A 155 28.50 4.60 32.18
N ARG A 156 27.70 4.92 33.21
CA ARG A 156 28.12 5.63 34.43
C ARG A 156 28.36 4.68 35.62
N HIS A 157 28.19 3.38 35.41
CA HIS A 157 28.63 2.29 36.28
C HIS A 157 29.72 1.51 35.55
#